data_AF-A0A8S3R9G8-F1
#
_entry.id   AF-A0A8S3R9G8-F1
#
_cell.length_a   1.000
_cell.length_b   1.000
_cell.length_c   1.000
_cell.angle_alpha   90.00
_cell.angle_beta   90.00
_cell.angle_gamma   90.00
#
_symmetry.space_group_name_H-M   'P 1'
#
loop_
_entity.id
_entity.type
_entity.pdbx_description
1 polymer ?
#
loop_
_entity_poly.entity_id
_entity_poly.type
_entity_poly.pdbx_seq_one_letter_code
_entity_poly.pdbx_strand_id
1 'polypeptide(L)'
;MHETLFINFSTIDASLKHMIENVQRRATKQLPGLKNLTYSERLQKLKLPSLNFRRVRGDMIELYKILNGKYDKEAAQFVKLWKDMTTRTGVRGNSLKIFPQRARTELRRNAFALRVVRTWNTLPEIIVTSPTTNTFKNRLDKYWKNQTMMYEDYKSTITGSGEDLDIETDEEEL
;
A
#
# COMPACT_ATOMS: atom_id res chain seq x y z
N MET A 1 29.19 13.93 31.25
CA MET A 1 28.55 14.80 30.24
C MET A 1 28.53 14.07 28.92
N HIS A 2 27.47 14.31 28.13
CA HIS A 2 27.02 13.60 26.92
C HIS A 2 26.10 12.40 27.17
N GLU A 3 24.91 12.73 27.66
CA GLU A 3 23.70 11.94 27.50
C GLU A 3 23.30 11.97 26.02
N THR A 4 23.73 10.97 25.25
CA THR A 4 23.36 10.85 23.83
C THR A 4 21.89 10.48 23.75
N LEU A 5 21.04 11.45 23.45
CA LEU A 5 19.63 11.26 23.13
C LEU A 5 19.52 10.37 21.87
N PHE A 6 19.44 9.06 22.06
CA PHE A 6 19.02 8.13 21.03
C PHE A 6 17.55 8.41 20.72
N ILE A 7 17.30 9.31 19.76
CA ILE A 7 15.96 9.49 19.20
C ILE A 7 15.54 8.15 18.60
N ASN A 8 14.53 7.53 19.20
CA ASN A 8 14.02 6.25 18.79
C ASN A 8 13.31 6.41 17.43
N PHE A 9 13.98 6.02 16.33
CA PHE A 9 13.50 6.23 14.96
C PHE A 9 12.18 5.50 14.62
N SER A 10 11.77 4.52 15.43
CA SER A 10 10.44 3.90 15.34
C SER A 10 9.31 4.93 15.51
N THR A 11 9.55 5.95 16.34
CA THR A 11 8.61 7.04 16.60
C THR A 11 8.55 8.04 15.44
N ILE A 12 9.60 8.12 14.59
CA ILE A 12 9.70 9.13 13.54
C ILE A 12 8.81 8.82 12.33
N ASP A 13 8.76 7.57 11.84
CA ASP A 13 7.85 7.23 10.72
C ASP A 13 6.38 7.31 11.12
N ALA A 14 6.05 6.85 12.33
CA ALA A 14 4.73 7.03 12.93
C ALA A 14 4.39 8.52 13.11
N SER A 15 5.37 9.34 13.53
CA SER A 15 5.24 10.79 13.66
C SER A 15 5.02 11.47 12.30
N LEU A 16 5.78 11.10 11.26
CA LEU A 16 5.64 11.64 9.92
C LEU A 16 4.28 11.32 9.30
N LYS A 17 3.82 10.06 9.40
CA LYS A 17 2.46 9.67 8.98
C LYS A 17 1.40 10.48 9.71
N HIS A 18 1.53 10.65 11.02
CA HIS A 18 0.61 11.44 11.84
C HIS A 18 0.61 12.93 11.44
N MET A 19 1.78 13.53 11.20
CA MET A 19 1.90 14.93 10.78
C MET A 19 1.24 15.18 9.42
N ILE A 20 1.46 14.29 8.46
CA ILE A 20 0.84 14.38 7.13
C ILE A 20 -0.67 14.19 7.25
N GLU A 21 -1.14 13.19 8.00
CA GLU A 21 -2.58 12.95 8.21
C GLU A 21 -3.27 14.16 8.88
N ASN A 22 -2.56 14.88 9.77
CA ASN A 22 -3.08 16.09 10.39
C ASN A 22 -3.40 17.21 9.39
N VAL A 23 -2.72 17.25 8.24
CA VAL A 23 -3.05 18.20 7.16
C VAL A 23 -4.47 17.91 6.63
N GLN A 24 -4.77 16.66 6.30
CA GLN A 24 -6.11 16.25 5.86
C GLN A 24 -7.15 16.44 6.97
N ARG A 25 -6.81 16.12 8.23
CA ARG A 25 -7.69 16.34 9.39
C ARG A 25 -8.10 17.80 9.54
N ARG A 26 -7.16 18.73 9.37
CA ARG A 26 -7.41 20.17 9.44
C ARG A 26 -8.22 20.64 8.24
N ALA A 27 -7.84 20.27 7.03
CA ALA A 27 -8.53 20.67 5.80
C ALA A 27 -10.01 20.25 5.81
N THR A 28 -10.30 18.99 6.14
CA THR A 28 -11.68 18.48 6.20
C THR A 28 -12.53 19.15 7.28
N LYS A 29 -11.91 19.58 8.40
CA LYS A 29 -12.61 20.26 9.51
C LYS A 29 -13.08 21.67 9.13
N GLN A 30 -12.42 22.32 8.18
CA GLN A 30 -12.77 23.69 7.75
C GLN A 30 -13.98 23.74 6.82
N LEU A 31 -14.44 22.60 6.29
CA LEU A 31 -15.58 22.56 5.40
C LEU A 31 -16.90 22.85 6.15
N PRO A 32 -17.78 23.71 5.60
CA PRO A 32 -19.09 23.99 6.20
C PRO A 32 -19.88 22.70 6.43
N GLY A 33 -20.52 22.57 7.60
CA GLY A 33 -21.34 21.41 7.95
C GLY A 33 -20.57 20.14 8.36
N LEU A 34 -19.22 20.15 8.37
CA LEU A 34 -18.40 18.99 8.77
C LEU A 34 -17.63 19.18 10.09
N LYS A 35 -17.60 20.40 10.64
CA LYS A 35 -16.79 20.78 11.82
C LYS A 35 -17.01 19.89 13.05
N ASN A 36 -18.25 19.46 13.29
CA ASN A 36 -18.67 18.71 14.48
C ASN A 36 -18.57 17.19 14.31
N LEU A 37 -18.33 16.71 13.09
CA LEU A 37 -18.15 15.29 12.84
C LEU A 37 -16.77 14.84 13.34
N THR A 38 -16.63 13.57 13.71
CA THR A 38 -15.35 12.93 13.91
C THR A 38 -14.55 12.90 12.61
N TYR A 39 -13.24 12.64 12.69
CA TYR A 39 -12.43 12.58 11.47
C TYR A 39 -12.88 11.47 10.53
N SER A 40 -13.15 10.26 11.04
CA SER A 40 -13.61 9.12 10.24
C SER A 40 -14.90 9.46 9.49
N GLU A 41 -15.90 10.01 10.20
CA GLU A 41 -17.18 10.44 9.59
C GLU A 41 -16.96 11.49 8.50
N ARG A 42 -16.04 12.44 8.69
CA ARG A 42 -15.68 13.40 7.64
C ARG A 42 -15.11 12.69 6.41
N LEU A 43 -14.22 11.71 6.61
CA LEU A 43 -13.63 10.96 5.50
C LEU A 43 -14.67 10.17 4.72
N GLN A 44 -15.56 9.47 5.42
CA GLN A 44 -16.66 8.71 4.82
C GLN A 44 -17.61 9.63 4.04
N LYS A 45 -18.05 10.74 4.66
CA LYS A 45 -18.98 11.70 4.05
C LYS A 45 -18.41 12.36 2.79
N LEU A 46 -17.09 12.60 2.77
CA LEU A 46 -16.38 13.13 1.60
C LEU A 46 -15.93 12.05 0.61
N LYS A 47 -16.14 10.76 0.91
CA LYS A 47 -15.56 9.63 0.17
C LYS A 47 -14.05 9.81 -0.07
N LEU A 48 -13.35 10.33 0.94
CA LEU A 48 -11.95 10.74 0.86
C LEU A 48 -11.10 9.82 1.75
N PRO A 49 -10.37 8.84 1.20
CA PRO A 49 -9.55 7.95 2.00
C PRO A 49 -8.45 8.69 2.77
N SER A 50 -7.96 8.10 3.86
CA SER A 50 -6.79 8.61 4.60
C SER A 50 -5.58 8.80 3.68
N LEU A 51 -4.67 9.73 4.02
CA LEU A 51 -3.45 9.94 3.22
C LEU A 51 -2.58 8.69 3.26
N ASN A 52 -2.53 7.99 4.39
CA ASN A 52 -1.77 6.75 4.49
C ASN A 52 -2.34 5.65 3.56
N PHE A 53 -3.66 5.48 3.49
CA PHE A 53 -4.28 4.55 2.53
C PHE A 53 -3.91 4.91 1.08
N ARG A 54 -4.03 6.20 0.72
CA ARG A 54 -3.68 6.69 -0.61
C ARG A 54 -2.21 6.45 -0.96
N ARG A 55 -1.30 6.60 0.00
CA ARG A 55 0.13 6.29 -0.17
C ARG A 55 0.35 4.81 -0.44
N VAL A 56 -0.25 3.92 0.37
CA VAL A 56 -0.10 2.46 0.20
C VAL A 56 -0.67 2.00 -1.15
N ARG A 57 -1.80 2.57 -1.57
CA ARG A 57 -2.37 2.33 -2.91
C ARG A 57 -1.43 2.80 -4.02
N GLY A 58 -0.90 4.02 -3.90
CA GLY A 58 0.08 4.56 -4.83
C GLY A 58 1.33 3.67 -4.94
N ASP A 59 1.82 3.19 -3.80
CA ASP A 59 2.97 2.30 -3.74
C ASP A 59 2.74 0.98 -4.51
N MET A 60 1.55 0.37 -4.39
CA MET A 60 1.22 -0.86 -5.13
C MET A 60 1.11 -0.63 -6.64
N ILE A 61 0.50 0.49 -7.05
CA ILE A 61 0.39 0.86 -8.47
C ILE A 61 1.78 1.08 -9.06
N GLU A 62 2.65 1.76 -8.31
CA GLU A 62 4.01 2.04 -8.77
C GLU A 62 4.84 0.76 -8.91
N LEU A 63 4.73 -0.14 -7.94
CA LEU A 63 5.37 -1.44 -8.00
C LEU A 63 4.85 -2.29 -9.17
N TYR A 64 3.54 -2.29 -9.42
CA TYR A 64 2.96 -2.96 -10.58
C TYR A 64 3.59 -2.46 -11.89
N LYS A 65 3.74 -1.14 -12.07
CA LYS A 65 4.36 -0.57 -13.27
C LYS A 65 5.81 -1.02 -13.45
N ILE A 66 6.58 -1.05 -12.36
CA ILE A 66 7.97 -1.51 -12.33
C ILE A 66 8.05 -2.98 -12.80
N LEU A 67 7.19 -3.84 -12.25
CA LEU A 67 7.18 -5.26 -12.58
C LEU A 67 6.67 -5.56 -14.00
N ASN A 68 5.83 -4.69 -14.56
CA ASN A 68 5.26 -4.84 -15.90
C ASN A 68 6.02 -4.06 -16.99
N GLY A 69 7.28 -3.70 -16.73
CA GLY A 69 8.17 -3.14 -17.76
C GLY A 69 7.76 -1.75 -18.27
N LYS A 70 7.07 -0.95 -17.45
CA LYS A 70 6.74 0.45 -17.80
C LYS A 70 7.90 1.42 -17.57
N TYR A 71 8.99 0.93 -16.99
CA TYR A 71 10.22 1.67 -16.73
C TYR A 71 11.43 0.89 -17.25
N ASP A 72 12.54 1.60 -17.42
CA ASP A 72 13.81 0.99 -17.81
C ASP A 72 14.25 -0.06 -16.79
N LYS A 73 14.80 -1.17 -17.28
CA LYS A 73 15.20 -2.31 -16.45
C LYS A 73 16.22 -1.92 -15.37
N GLU A 74 17.07 -0.94 -15.66
CA GLU A 74 18.08 -0.40 -14.75
C GLU A 74 17.43 0.28 -13.53
N ALA A 75 16.34 1.02 -13.74
CA ALA A 75 15.59 1.66 -12.66
C ALA A 75 14.84 0.63 -11.78
N ALA A 76 14.57 -0.57 -12.30
CA ALA A 76 13.81 -1.63 -11.62
C ALA A 76 14.66 -2.62 -10.80
N GLN A 77 16.00 -2.57 -10.89
CA GLN A 77 16.90 -3.61 -10.34
C GLN A 77 16.80 -3.82 -8.82
N PHE A 78 16.26 -2.86 -8.09
CA PHE A 78 16.11 -2.96 -6.64
C PHE A 78 15.01 -3.96 -6.23
N VAL A 79 14.09 -4.31 -7.13
CA VAL A 79 13.04 -5.31 -6.91
C VAL A 79 13.57 -6.68 -7.30
N LYS A 80 13.61 -7.60 -6.33
CA LYS A 80 14.07 -8.97 -6.54
C LYS A 80 12.89 -9.92 -6.37
N LEU A 81 12.55 -10.69 -7.39
CA LEU A 81 11.48 -11.68 -7.26
C LEU A 81 12.01 -12.96 -6.62
N TRP A 82 11.14 -13.71 -5.95
CA TRP A 82 11.52 -15.00 -5.35
C TRP A 82 12.12 -15.96 -6.39
N LYS A 83 11.52 -16.02 -7.59
CA LYS A 83 11.96 -16.88 -8.69
C LYS A 83 13.39 -16.59 -9.17
N ASP A 84 13.88 -15.37 -8.98
CA ASP A 84 15.24 -14.98 -9.38
C ASP A 84 16.27 -15.31 -8.30
N MET A 85 15.82 -15.52 -7.06
CA MET A 85 16.68 -15.66 -5.87
C MET A 85 16.84 -17.10 -5.40
N THR A 86 16.00 -18.03 -5.84
CA THR A 86 16.05 -19.43 -5.42
C THR A 86 15.61 -20.38 -6.52
N THR A 87 16.18 -21.57 -6.54
CA THR A 87 15.75 -22.69 -7.39
C THR A 87 14.48 -23.39 -6.86
N ARG A 88 13.98 -23.01 -5.68
CA ARG A 88 12.73 -23.55 -5.13
C ARG A 88 11.54 -23.12 -5.98
N THR A 89 10.89 -24.09 -6.61
CA THR A 89 9.62 -23.92 -7.31
C THR A 89 8.44 -24.02 -6.33
N GLY A 90 7.30 -23.41 -6.67
CA GLY A 90 6.06 -23.55 -5.87
C GLY A 90 6.00 -22.71 -4.59
N VAL A 91 6.50 -21.46 -4.61
CA VAL A 91 6.31 -20.54 -3.48
C VAL A 91 4.81 -20.26 -3.32
N ARG A 92 4.21 -20.68 -2.20
CA ARG A 92 2.80 -20.40 -1.90
C ARG A 92 2.48 -18.90 -1.99
N GLY A 93 1.36 -18.57 -2.63
CA GLY A 93 0.90 -17.20 -2.89
C GLY A 93 0.98 -16.84 -4.37
N ASN A 94 1.10 -15.55 -4.67
CA ASN A 94 1.15 -15.08 -6.05
C ASN A 94 2.50 -15.34 -6.75
N SER A 95 2.50 -15.39 -8.08
CA SER A 95 3.65 -15.69 -8.94
C SER A 95 4.71 -14.58 -8.98
N LEU A 96 4.32 -13.34 -8.64
CA LEU A 96 5.17 -12.15 -8.65
C LEU A 96 5.64 -11.76 -7.25
N LYS A 97 5.79 -12.72 -6.33
CA LYS A 97 6.24 -12.42 -4.97
C LYS A 97 7.64 -11.83 -4.95
N ILE A 98 7.79 -10.78 -4.15
CA ILE A 98 9.04 -10.07 -3.93
C ILE A 98 9.80 -10.73 -2.80
N PHE A 99 11.10 -10.94 -3.02
CA PHE A 99 12.02 -11.47 -2.05
C PHE A 99 12.26 -10.43 -0.93
N PRO A 100 11.97 -10.77 0.34
CA PRO A 100 12.16 -9.84 1.44
C PRO A 100 13.64 -9.57 1.71
N GLN A 101 14.06 -8.33 1.46
CA GLN A 101 15.42 -7.88 1.77
C GLN A 101 15.52 -7.47 3.25
N ARG A 102 16.65 -7.80 3.89
CA ARG A 102 16.91 -7.40 5.28
C ARG A 102 17.30 -5.92 5.34
N ALA A 103 16.76 -5.20 6.32
CA ALA A 103 17.18 -3.84 6.64
C ALA A 103 17.70 -3.78 8.08
N ARG A 104 18.85 -3.12 8.26
CA ARG A 104 19.44 -2.86 9.58
C ARG A 104 18.87 -1.62 10.26
N THR A 105 18.27 -0.72 9.49
CA THR A 105 17.74 0.58 9.97
C THR A 105 16.27 0.76 9.59
N GLU A 106 15.52 1.49 10.41
CA GLU A 106 14.13 1.86 10.09
C GLU A 106 13.99 2.68 8.82
N LEU A 107 14.91 3.62 8.58
CA LEU A 107 14.91 4.43 7.36
C LEU A 107 14.92 3.54 6.10
N ARG A 108 15.83 2.55 6.09
CA ARG A 108 15.89 1.56 5.01
C ARG A 108 14.63 0.69 4.95
N ARG A 109 14.04 0.29 6.08
CA ARG A 109 12.80 -0.49 6.11
C ARG A 109 11.61 0.28 5.51
N ASN A 110 11.56 1.60 5.75
CA ASN A 110 10.51 2.49 5.26
C ASN A 110 10.76 3.02 3.83
N ALA A 111 11.93 2.71 3.25
CA ALA A 111 12.19 2.96 1.84
C ALA A 111 11.20 2.17 0.97
N PHE A 112 10.82 2.77 -0.16
CA PHE A 112 9.85 2.19 -1.09
C PHE A 112 10.13 0.71 -1.37
N ALA A 113 11.36 0.38 -1.77
CA ALA A 113 11.80 -0.96 -2.13
C ALA A 113 11.52 -2.06 -1.08
N LEU A 114 11.42 -1.71 0.21
CA LEU A 114 11.20 -2.69 1.29
C LEU A 114 9.79 -2.61 1.86
N ARG A 115 9.22 -1.41 2.03
CA ARG A 115 7.90 -1.28 2.66
C ARG A 115 6.77 -1.92 1.85
N VAL A 116 6.93 -1.97 0.52
CA VAL A 116 5.93 -2.54 -0.39
C VAL A 116 5.86 -4.06 -0.34
N VAL A 117 6.94 -4.72 0.09
CA VAL A 117 7.10 -6.18 -0.02
C VAL A 117 5.99 -6.92 0.73
N ARG A 118 5.66 -6.51 1.95
CA ARG A 118 4.66 -7.17 2.77
C ARG A 118 3.28 -7.10 2.11
N THR A 119 2.86 -5.91 1.72
CA THR A 119 1.54 -5.66 1.11
C THR A 119 1.42 -6.31 -0.26
N TRP A 120 2.47 -6.26 -1.09
CA TRP A 120 2.45 -6.92 -2.40
C TRP A 120 2.33 -8.44 -2.29
N ASN A 121 3.06 -9.04 -1.35
CA ASN A 121 3.07 -10.49 -1.17
C ASN A 121 1.76 -11.05 -0.58
N THR A 122 0.86 -10.18 -0.09
CA THR A 122 -0.50 -10.57 0.33
C THR A 122 -1.52 -10.47 -0.80
N LEU A 123 -1.19 -9.85 -1.94
CA LEU A 123 -2.13 -9.71 -3.04
C LEU A 123 -2.41 -11.06 -3.72
N PRO A 124 -3.67 -11.34 -4.09
CA PRO A 124 -4.04 -12.50 -4.90
C PRO A 124 -3.41 -12.49 -6.30
N GLU A 125 -3.31 -13.67 -6.90
CA GLU A 125 -2.75 -13.86 -8.24
C GLU A 125 -3.49 -13.02 -9.29
N ILE A 126 -4.82 -13.01 -9.24
CA ILE A 126 -5.67 -12.28 -10.20
C ILE A 126 -5.42 -10.76 -10.19
N ILE A 127 -4.96 -10.21 -9.06
CA ILE A 127 -4.65 -8.79 -8.96
C ILE A 127 -3.27 -8.53 -9.56
N VAL A 128 -2.25 -9.28 -9.14
CA VAL A 128 -0.86 -9.01 -9.59
C VAL A 128 -0.64 -9.29 -11.08
N THR A 129 -1.40 -10.23 -11.65
CA THR A 129 -1.36 -10.59 -13.08
C THR A 129 -2.32 -9.78 -13.96
N SER A 130 -2.86 -8.68 -13.45
CA SER A 130 -3.76 -7.81 -14.22
C SER A 130 -3.11 -7.38 -15.55
N PRO A 131 -3.85 -7.42 -16.68
CA PRO A 131 -3.29 -7.17 -18.01
C PRO A 131 -2.93 -5.70 -18.25
N THR A 132 -3.60 -4.78 -17.57
CA THR A 132 -3.35 -3.34 -17.68
C THR A 132 -3.24 -2.68 -16.31
N THR A 133 -2.58 -1.53 -16.27
CA THR A 133 -2.53 -0.69 -15.06
C THR A 133 -3.92 -0.26 -14.59
N ASN A 134 -4.88 -0.10 -15.50
CA ASN A 134 -6.24 0.28 -15.13
C ASN A 134 -6.99 -0.90 -14.47
N THR A 135 -6.89 -2.08 -15.08
CA THR A 135 -7.46 -3.32 -14.50
C THR A 135 -6.86 -3.61 -13.13
N PHE A 136 -5.55 -3.40 -12.95
CA PHE A 136 -4.88 -3.53 -11.66
C PHE A 136 -5.48 -2.60 -10.61
N LYS A 137 -5.64 -1.30 -10.94
CA LYS A 137 -6.23 -0.31 -10.03
C LYS A 137 -7.63 -0.73 -9.58
N ASN A 138 -8.48 -1.11 -10.53
CA ASN A 138 -9.86 -1.49 -10.23
C ASN A 138 -9.95 -2.75 -9.36
N ARG A 139 -9.17 -3.79 -9.68
CA ARG A 139 -9.12 -5.03 -8.87
C ARG A 139 -8.56 -4.76 -7.47
N LEU A 140 -7.53 -3.92 -7.36
CA LEU A 140 -6.96 -3.51 -6.07
C LEU A 140 -7.99 -2.76 -5.22
N ASP A 141 -8.72 -1.82 -5.82
CA ASP A 141 -9.74 -1.04 -5.12
C ASP A 141 -10.92 -1.90 -4.66
N LYS A 142 -11.35 -2.87 -5.48
CA LYS A 142 -12.38 -3.87 -5.08
C LYS A 142 -11.90 -4.69 -3.89
N TYR A 143 -10.66 -5.20 -3.95
CA TYR A 143 -10.07 -6.01 -2.89
C TYR A 143 -9.82 -5.24 -1.58
N TRP A 144 -9.60 -3.93 -1.64
CA TRP A 144 -9.32 -3.07 -0.48
C TRP A 144 -10.53 -2.27 0.02
N LYS A 145 -11.73 -2.49 -0.53
CA LYS A 145 -12.94 -1.74 -0.20
C LYS A 145 -13.26 -1.71 1.30
N ASN A 146 -12.99 -2.81 2.01
CA ASN A 146 -13.35 -3.01 3.42
C ASN A 146 -12.18 -2.79 4.39
N GLN A 147 -11.09 -2.17 3.94
CA GLN A 147 -9.91 -1.95 4.79
C GLN A 147 -10.18 -0.82 5.79
N THR A 148 -9.98 -1.11 7.08
CA THR A 148 -10.14 -0.12 8.16
C THR A 148 -9.26 1.11 7.97
N MET A 149 -8.10 0.96 7.32
CA MET A 149 -7.18 2.05 6.97
C MET A 149 -7.82 3.15 6.13
N MET A 150 -8.85 2.82 5.35
CA MET A 150 -9.48 3.75 4.42
C MET A 150 -10.14 4.92 5.16
N TYR A 151 -10.90 4.62 6.22
CA TYR A 151 -11.72 5.62 6.93
C TYR A 151 -11.53 5.64 8.45
N GLU A 152 -11.31 4.49 9.09
CA GLU A 152 -11.34 4.38 10.55
C GLU A 152 -9.98 4.57 11.21
N ASP A 153 -9.00 3.75 10.81
CA ASP A 153 -7.68 3.71 11.45
C ASP A 153 -6.57 3.82 10.41
N TYR A 154 -6.19 5.05 10.09
CA TYR A 154 -5.09 5.31 9.16
C TYR A 154 -3.74 4.71 9.61
N LYS A 155 -3.58 4.31 10.88
CA LYS A 155 -2.35 3.68 11.40
C LYS A 155 -2.37 2.15 11.25
N SER A 156 -3.51 1.55 10.91
CA SER A 156 -3.61 0.10 10.74
C SER A 156 -2.71 -0.40 9.60
N THR A 157 -2.61 -1.70 9.40
CA THR A 157 -1.91 -2.28 8.24
C THR A 157 -2.96 -2.92 7.34
N ILE A 158 -2.79 -2.78 6.02
CA ILE A 158 -3.65 -3.50 5.06
C ILE A 158 -3.53 -5.00 5.31
N THR A 159 -4.65 -5.65 5.60
CA THR A 159 -4.74 -7.10 5.80
C THR A 159 -5.14 -7.77 4.50
N GLY A 160 -4.64 -8.98 4.24
CA GLY A 160 -4.94 -9.77 3.04
C GLY A 160 -6.33 -10.42 3.02
N SER A 161 -7.33 -9.79 3.64
CA SER A 161 -8.69 -10.32 3.75
C SER A 161 -9.69 -9.29 3.22
N GLY A 162 -9.73 -9.13 1.91
CA GLY A 162 -10.97 -8.83 1.20
C GLY A 162 -11.53 -10.17 0.76
N GLU A 163 -12.84 -10.39 0.98
CA GLU A 163 -13.60 -11.56 0.51
C GLU A 163 -13.13 -11.99 -0.88
N ASP A 164 -13.04 -13.32 -1.07
CA ASP A 164 -12.73 -13.93 -2.36
C ASP A 164 -13.49 -13.19 -3.45
N LEU A 165 -12.75 -12.65 -4.42
CA LEU A 165 -13.34 -11.94 -5.54
C LEU A 165 -14.20 -12.95 -6.31
N ASP A 166 -15.51 -12.96 -6.08
CA ASP A 166 -16.46 -13.62 -6.96
C ASP A 166 -16.25 -13.05 -8.36
N ILE A 167 -15.81 -13.93 -9.25
CA ILE A 167 -15.50 -13.64 -10.64
C ILE A 167 -16.83 -13.67 -11.39
N GLU A 168 -17.51 -12.53 -11.47
CA GLU A 168 -18.35 -12.26 -12.63
C GLU A 168 -17.39 -11.98 -13.80
N THR A 169 -17.34 -12.93 -14.72
CA THR A 169 -16.70 -12.79 -16.01
C THR A 169 -17.47 -11.75 -16.83
N ASP A 170 -16.97 -10.52 -16.88
CA ASP A 170 -17.35 -9.56 -17.92
C ASP A 170 -16.72 -10.01 -19.25
N GLU A 171 -17.26 -11.08 -19.82
CA GLU A 171 -17.19 -11.38 -21.25
C GLU A 171 -18.51 -10.90 -21.87
N GLU A 172 -18.57 -9.64 -22.29
CA GLU A 172 -19.41 -9.16 -23.40
C GLU A 172 -19.21 -7.64 -23.57
N GLU A 173 -18.34 -7.26 -24.51
CA GLU A 173 -18.56 -6.18 -25.49
C GLU A 173 -17.30 -6.03 -26.34
N LEU A 174 -17.26 -6.79 -27.44
CA LEU A 174 -16.60 -6.45 -28.69
C LEU A 174 -17.64 -6.53 -29.80
#